data_AF-A0AAN8JVM4-F1
#
_entry.id   AF-A0AAN8JVM4-F1
#
_cell.length_a   1.000
_cell.length_b   1.000
_cell.length_c   1.000
_cell.angle_alpha   90.00
_cell.angle_beta   90.00
_cell.angle_gamma   90.00
#
_symmetry.space_group_name_H-M   'P 1'
#
loop_
_entity.id
_entity.type
_entity.pdbx_description
1 polymer ?
#
loop_
_entity_poly.entity_id
_entity_poly.type
_entity_poly.pdbx_seq_one_letter_code
_entity_poly.pdbx_strand_id
1 'polypeptide(L)'
;MNKFIWNNKPPKIKHTTMIGTYKDGGLNLPDISLKIAALRLNMVRKYFNTNISCIWKECMTLFLKQYKDMNMSHNVFHILLDLKFVKLLPPFYQELLKAWYTISDYHFIEPDNYNDIINQPLFDNRYIVDNEKPLYFDSFIKAGIKQIADICYIYVPKFLPNDVIIDEIHNDDPEINENVIEQNYELLLATIPQKWKDVINTRCKQEESVPKLSLRINDKVCNSDCLTTKFVYNILRKEKFKEASSIPFWEGQGTILDTDAWKRHMSRWKDSQTVELDFKILHNIVYTKEKLFRFNITENDLCPVCIQEVEDLRHLFISCSCITIFKEYIRDIVENFYTNTNISIPDFEYFLLFGVKSKHNKHHIFINLVLAFYRQVVYIQRMSSLKKRTIINLKSLFKKKLLNHLKYILLHDTLTVSAVILPDNSCIMIENNNNIVHNFPP
;
A
#
# COMPACT_ATOMS: atom_id res chain seq x y z
N MET A 1 -6.35 4.28 -15.58
CA MET A 1 -6.55 5.09 -14.37
C MET A 1 -5.94 6.48 -14.46
N ASN A 2 -4.62 6.64 -14.65
CA ASN A 2 -3.98 7.97 -14.73
C ASN A 2 -4.61 8.92 -15.77
N LYS A 3 -4.93 8.42 -16.97
CA LYS A 3 -5.62 9.20 -18.01
C LYS A 3 -6.94 9.79 -17.53
N PHE A 4 -7.72 9.03 -16.76
CA PHE A 4 -8.99 9.48 -16.21
C PHE A 4 -8.78 10.57 -15.15
N ILE A 5 -7.92 10.31 -14.16
CA ILE A 5 -7.70 11.24 -13.04
C ILE A 5 -7.12 12.58 -13.51
N TRP A 6 -6.20 12.54 -14.45
CA TRP A 6 -5.50 13.72 -14.94
C TRP A 6 -6.13 14.30 -16.22
N ASN A 7 -7.31 13.84 -16.63
CA ASN A 7 -8.01 14.28 -17.84
C ASN A 7 -7.08 14.31 -19.08
N ASN A 8 -6.42 13.18 -19.34
CA ASN A 8 -5.40 12.96 -20.37
C ASN A 8 -4.15 13.85 -20.28
N LYS A 9 -3.98 14.65 -19.23
CA LYS A 9 -2.75 15.42 -18.97
C LYS A 9 -1.70 14.57 -18.25
N PRO A 10 -0.42 14.99 -18.28
CA PRO A 10 0.62 14.34 -17.51
C PRO A 10 0.28 14.28 -16.02
N PRO A 11 0.55 13.14 -15.34
CA PRO A 11 0.26 12.99 -13.93
C PRO A 11 1.13 13.91 -13.08
N LYS A 12 0.53 14.67 -12.16
CA LYS A 12 1.28 15.54 -11.24
C LYS A 12 1.84 14.79 -10.04
N ILE A 13 1.22 13.66 -9.68
CA ILE A 13 1.65 12.76 -8.62
C ILE A 13 1.80 11.37 -9.23
N LYS A 14 2.86 10.66 -8.84
CA LYS A 14 3.10 9.29 -9.29
C LYS A 14 1.95 8.38 -8.82
N HIS A 15 1.49 7.48 -9.70
CA HIS A 15 0.44 6.51 -9.37
C HIS A 15 0.80 5.67 -8.13
N THR A 16 2.06 5.28 -7.99
CA THR A 16 2.59 4.53 -6.83
C THR A 16 2.43 5.26 -5.50
N THR A 17 2.39 6.59 -5.50
CA THR A 17 2.10 7.40 -4.30
C THR A 17 0.60 7.48 -4.07
N MET A 18 -0.19 7.70 -5.14
CA MET A 18 -1.65 7.85 -5.05
C MET A 18 -2.37 6.61 -4.52
N ILE A 19 -1.85 5.41 -4.78
CA ILE A 19 -2.40 4.15 -4.25
C ILE A 19 -2.24 4.04 -2.72
N GLY A 20 -1.31 4.80 -2.12
CA GLY A 20 -1.05 4.81 -0.68
C GLY A 20 -2.25 5.27 0.14
N THR A 21 -2.18 5.10 1.45
CA THR A 21 -3.26 5.55 2.32
C THR A 21 -3.21 7.06 2.54
N TYR A 22 -4.33 7.67 2.98
CA TYR A 22 -4.34 9.07 3.40
C TYR A 22 -3.32 9.39 4.52
N LYS A 23 -2.86 8.39 5.28
CA LYS A 23 -1.86 8.59 6.33
C LYS A 23 -0.44 8.75 5.78
N ASP A 24 -0.22 8.25 4.56
CA ASP A 24 1.08 8.18 3.89
C ASP A 24 1.15 9.19 2.72
N GLY A 25 0.19 10.12 2.62
CA GLY A 25 0.08 11.07 1.51
C GLY A 25 -0.46 10.48 0.21
N GLY A 26 -1.17 9.35 0.26
CA GLY A 26 -1.91 8.82 -0.88
C GLY A 26 -3.40 9.20 -0.88
N LEU A 27 -4.13 8.71 -1.88
CA LEU A 27 -5.58 8.93 -2.04
C LEU A 27 -6.40 7.65 -1.84
N ASN A 28 -5.79 6.57 -1.34
CA ASN A 28 -6.35 5.22 -1.37
C ASN A 28 -6.84 4.80 -2.76
N LEU A 29 -6.17 5.27 -3.82
CA LEU A 29 -6.59 5.00 -5.18
C LEU A 29 -6.53 3.49 -5.46
N PRO A 30 -7.62 2.86 -5.93
CA PRO A 30 -7.59 1.45 -6.27
C PRO A 30 -6.66 1.18 -7.45
N ASP A 31 -5.68 0.30 -7.26
CA ASP A 31 -4.87 -0.25 -8.35
C ASP A 31 -5.54 -1.50 -8.88
N ILE A 32 -6.04 -1.42 -10.11
CA ILE A 32 -6.81 -2.51 -10.75
C ILE A 32 -5.95 -3.77 -10.89
N SER A 33 -4.69 -3.63 -11.29
CA SER A 33 -3.77 -4.76 -11.48
C SER A 33 -3.50 -5.47 -10.15
N LEU A 34 -3.25 -4.71 -9.07
CA LEU A 34 -3.08 -5.29 -7.74
C LEU A 34 -4.37 -5.93 -7.23
N LYS A 35 -5.53 -5.35 -7.55
CA LYS A 35 -6.84 -5.91 -7.16
C LYS A 35 -7.11 -7.24 -7.86
N ILE A 36 -6.78 -7.35 -9.16
CA ILE A 36 -6.87 -8.61 -9.91
C ILE A 36 -5.95 -9.65 -9.29
N ALA A 37 -4.67 -9.32 -9.05
CA ALA A 37 -3.73 -10.23 -8.41
C ALA A 37 -4.24 -10.72 -7.04
N ALA A 38 -4.75 -9.82 -6.20
CA ALA A 38 -5.33 -10.17 -4.90
C ALA A 38 -6.57 -11.08 -5.00
N LEU A 39 -7.40 -10.90 -6.04
CA LEU A 39 -8.54 -11.79 -6.31
C LEU A 39 -8.07 -13.18 -6.76
N ARG A 40 -7.03 -13.27 -7.59
CA ARG A 40 -6.43 -14.53 -8.03
C ARG A 40 -5.82 -15.29 -6.86
N LEU A 41 -5.10 -14.62 -5.98
CA LEU A 41 -4.55 -15.22 -4.76
C LEU A 41 -5.63 -15.71 -3.79
N ASN A 42 -6.76 -15.00 -3.70
CA ASN A 42 -7.90 -15.49 -2.93
C ASN A 42 -8.54 -16.75 -3.56
N MET A 43 -8.42 -16.95 -4.87
CA MET A 43 -8.81 -18.22 -5.52
C MET A 43 -7.79 -19.32 -5.20
N VAL A 44 -6.49 -19.04 -5.20
CA VAL A 44 -5.46 -19.98 -4.72
C VAL A 44 -5.76 -20.40 -3.28
N ARG A 45 -6.10 -19.47 -2.38
CA ARG A 45 -6.58 -19.81 -1.04
C ARG A 45 -7.75 -20.80 -1.05
N LYS A 46 -8.76 -20.57 -1.88
CA LYS A 46 -9.93 -21.46 -1.98
C LYS A 46 -9.55 -22.84 -2.50
N TYR A 47 -8.53 -22.95 -3.36
CA TYR A 47 -8.02 -24.22 -3.85
C TYR A 47 -7.48 -25.08 -2.68
N PHE A 48 -6.71 -24.49 -1.76
CA PHE A 48 -6.19 -25.18 -0.57
C PHE A 48 -7.21 -25.37 0.58
N ASN A 49 -8.43 -24.83 0.45
CA ASN A 49 -9.46 -25.03 1.46
C ASN A 49 -10.19 -26.34 1.22
N THR A 50 -10.12 -27.27 2.18
CA THR A 50 -10.76 -28.60 2.10
C THR A 50 -12.27 -28.56 2.18
N ASN A 51 -12.85 -27.55 2.84
CA ASN A 51 -14.30 -27.39 2.97
C ASN A 51 -14.96 -26.88 1.67
N ILE A 52 -14.15 -26.53 0.65
CA ILE A 52 -14.64 -26.06 -0.64
C ILE A 52 -14.44 -27.15 -1.68
N SER A 53 -15.55 -27.75 -2.12
CA SER A 53 -15.62 -28.61 -3.30
C SER A 53 -16.27 -27.84 -4.46
N CYS A 54 -15.55 -27.71 -5.58
CA CYS A 54 -15.98 -26.96 -6.76
C CYS A 54 -15.32 -27.54 -8.02
N ILE A 55 -16.06 -27.58 -9.12
CA ILE A 55 -15.58 -28.09 -10.43
C ILE A 55 -14.28 -27.42 -10.88
N TRP A 56 -14.16 -26.09 -10.74
CA TRP A 56 -12.95 -25.37 -11.17
C TRP A 56 -11.69 -25.80 -10.42
N LYS A 57 -11.82 -26.26 -9.16
CA LYS A 57 -10.73 -26.78 -8.32
C LYS A 57 -10.32 -28.18 -8.79
N GLU A 58 -11.29 -29.04 -9.06
CA GLU A 58 -11.04 -30.37 -9.63
C GLU A 58 -10.36 -30.28 -11.00
N CYS A 59 -10.87 -29.42 -11.89
CA CYS A 59 -10.25 -29.14 -13.18
C CYS A 59 -8.81 -28.62 -13.00
N MET A 60 -8.59 -27.70 -12.06
CA MET A 60 -7.23 -27.20 -11.76
C MET A 60 -6.32 -28.35 -11.36
N THR A 61 -6.76 -29.22 -10.44
CA THR A 61 -6.02 -30.40 -10.01
C THR A 61 -5.67 -31.27 -11.20
N LEU A 62 -6.62 -31.57 -12.10
CA LEU A 62 -6.38 -32.38 -13.29
C LEU A 62 -5.31 -31.77 -14.20
N PHE A 63 -5.35 -30.47 -14.45
CA PHE A 63 -4.32 -29.79 -15.24
C PHE A 63 -2.95 -29.80 -14.54
N LEU A 64 -2.91 -29.55 -13.23
CA LEU A 64 -1.65 -29.52 -12.47
C LEU A 64 -1.01 -30.92 -12.33
N LYS A 65 -1.80 -31.99 -12.39
CA LYS A 65 -1.28 -33.36 -12.43
C LYS A 65 -0.45 -33.66 -13.67
N GLN A 66 -0.70 -32.97 -14.78
CA GLN A 66 0.03 -33.14 -16.04
C GLN A 66 1.43 -32.49 -16.02
N TYR A 67 1.83 -31.87 -14.90
CA TYR A 67 3.16 -31.27 -14.78
C TYR A 67 4.26 -32.34 -14.88
N LYS A 68 4.96 -32.39 -16.01
CA LYS A 68 6.10 -33.29 -16.31
C LYS A 68 5.85 -34.76 -15.89
N ASP A 69 4.60 -35.23 -16.03
CA ASP A 69 4.15 -36.58 -15.62
C ASP A 69 4.37 -36.93 -14.12
N MET A 70 4.69 -35.93 -13.31
CA MET A 70 4.95 -36.07 -11.88
C MET A 70 3.66 -36.12 -11.04
N ASN A 71 2.46 -35.98 -11.61
CA ASN A 71 1.19 -36.02 -10.87
C ASN A 71 1.13 -35.03 -9.69
N MET A 72 1.78 -33.86 -9.82
CA MET A 72 2.13 -32.98 -8.70
C MET A 72 0.96 -32.28 -8.03
N SER A 73 -0.21 -32.17 -8.67
CA SER A 73 -1.42 -31.54 -8.09
C SER A 73 -1.14 -30.20 -7.37
N HIS A 74 -1.29 -30.12 -6.05
CA HIS A 74 -1.02 -28.94 -5.24
C HIS A 74 0.48 -28.66 -5.01
N ASN A 75 1.36 -29.63 -5.24
CA ASN A 75 2.80 -29.46 -5.06
C ASN A 75 3.44 -28.54 -6.12
N VAL A 76 2.74 -28.29 -7.24
CA VAL A 76 3.15 -27.30 -8.25
C VAL A 76 3.30 -25.89 -7.64
N PHE A 77 2.73 -25.64 -6.46
CA PHE A 77 2.90 -24.38 -5.74
C PHE A 77 4.20 -24.28 -4.94
N HIS A 78 4.98 -25.37 -4.80
CA HIS A 78 6.23 -25.43 -4.02
C HIS A 78 7.51 -25.44 -4.88
N ILE A 79 7.37 -25.76 -6.17
CA ILE A 79 8.49 -25.93 -7.12
C ILE A 79 9.00 -24.60 -7.71
N LEU A 80 10.07 -24.70 -8.50
CA LEU A 80 10.50 -23.74 -9.49
C LEU A 80 9.67 -23.98 -10.76
N LEU A 81 8.83 -23.01 -11.11
CA LEU A 81 7.81 -23.20 -12.15
C LEU A 81 8.40 -23.16 -13.57
N ASP A 82 8.17 -24.21 -14.35
CA ASP A 82 8.44 -24.19 -15.78
C ASP A 82 7.43 -23.32 -16.54
N LEU A 83 7.91 -22.20 -17.10
CA LEU A 83 7.10 -21.27 -17.90
C LEU A 83 6.51 -21.91 -19.17
N LYS A 84 7.11 -22.98 -19.71
CA LYS A 84 6.54 -23.72 -20.84
C LYS A 84 5.26 -24.42 -20.43
N PHE A 85 5.27 -25.11 -19.29
CA PHE A 85 4.08 -25.74 -18.74
C PHE A 85 2.96 -24.73 -18.49
N VAL A 86 3.27 -23.57 -17.90
CA VAL A 86 2.28 -22.53 -17.63
C VAL A 86 1.54 -22.11 -18.90
N LYS A 87 2.23 -22.01 -20.04
CA LYS A 87 1.61 -21.62 -21.31
C LYS A 87 0.58 -22.64 -21.83
N LEU A 88 0.69 -23.90 -21.43
CA LEU A 88 -0.24 -24.97 -21.82
C LEU A 88 -1.54 -24.93 -21.01
N LEU A 89 -1.53 -24.30 -19.85
CA LEU A 89 -2.71 -24.22 -18.98
C LEU A 89 -3.76 -23.26 -19.56
N PRO A 90 -5.06 -23.48 -19.29
CA PRO A 90 -6.09 -22.48 -19.57
C PRO A 90 -5.77 -21.11 -18.96
N PRO A 91 -6.10 -19.98 -19.62
CA PRO A 91 -5.70 -18.63 -19.20
C PRO A 91 -6.00 -18.31 -17.74
N PHE A 92 -7.14 -18.77 -17.23
CA PHE A 92 -7.53 -18.61 -15.83
C PHE A 92 -6.49 -19.19 -14.85
N TYR A 93 -6.02 -20.42 -15.08
CA TYR A 93 -5.05 -21.08 -14.20
C TYR A 93 -3.64 -20.49 -14.35
N GLN A 94 -3.30 -20.00 -15.54
CA GLN A 94 -2.07 -19.22 -15.74
C GLN A 94 -2.04 -18.00 -14.84
N GLU A 95 -3.15 -17.26 -14.76
CA GLU A 95 -3.26 -16.07 -13.91
C GLU A 95 -3.16 -16.42 -12.41
N LEU A 96 -3.68 -17.56 -11.98
CA LEU A 96 -3.56 -18.03 -10.59
C LEU A 96 -2.11 -18.33 -10.23
N LEU A 97 -1.40 -19.10 -11.06
CA LEU A 97 0.00 -19.42 -10.81
C LEU A 97 0.88 -18.17 -10.88
N LYS A 98 0.72 -17.33 -11.92
CA LYS A 98 1.47 -16.07 -12.02
C LYS A 98 1.27 -15.18 -10.78
N ALA A 99 0.02 -15.08 -10.28
CA ALA A 99 -0.26 -14.29 -9.09
C ALA A 99 0.36 -14.91 -7.82
N TRP A 100 0.38 -16.23 -7.69
CA TRP A 100 1.07 -16.95 -6.60
C TRP A 100 2.57 -16.61 -6.58
N TYR A 101 3.26 -16.86 -7.70
CA TYR A 101 4.70 -16.67 -7.81
C TYR A 101 5.13 -15.21 -7.67
N THR A 102 4.28 -14.26 -8.05
CA THR A 102 4.54 -12.82 -7.83
C THR A 102 4.77 -12.48 -6.34
N ILE A 103 4.09 -13.17 -5.42
CA ILE A 103 4.27 -12.95 -3.97
C ILE A 103 5.28 -13.93 -3.39
N SER A 104 5.17 -15.19 -3.77
CA SER A 104 5.85 -16.26 -3.07
C SER A 104 7.37 -16.20 -3.27
N ASP A 105 7.87 -15.75 -4.43
CA ASP A 105 9.30 -15.57 -4.69
C ASP A 105 10.04 -14.72 -3.65
N TYR A 106 9.35 -13.81 -2.95
CA TYR A 106 9.92 -12.95 -1.92
C TYR A 106 9.53 -13.35 -0.48
N HIS A 107 8.57 -14.28 -0.32
CA HIS A 107 7.93 -14.57 0.97
C HIS A 107 7.86 -16.06 1.31
N PHE A 108 8.50 -16.96 0.55
CA PHE A 108 8.51 -18.39 0.88
C PHE A 108 9.15 -18.66 2.25
N ILE A 109 8.59 -19.65 2.94
CA ILE A 109 9.17 -20.21 4.16
C ILE A 109 9.83 -21.54 3.78
N GLU A 110 11.07 -21.73 4.23
CA GLU A 110 11.72 -23.04 4.21
C GLU A 110 10.94 -23.99 5.14
N PRO A 111 10.45 -25.15 4.65
CA PRO A 111 9.86 -26.18 5.48
C PRO A 111 10.77 -26.56 6.67
N ASP A 112 10.21 -26.56 7.87
CA ASP A 112 10.93 -26.83 9.12
C ASP A 112 10.39 -28.06 9.87
N ASN A 113 9.11 -28.38 9.68
CA ASN A 113 8.44 -29.51 10.29
C ASN A 113 8.44 -30.72 9.35
N TYR A 114 8.38 -31.91 9.97
CA TYR A 114 8.47 -33.18 9.25
C TYR A 114 7.40 -33.32 8.16
N ASN A 115 6.14 -32.98 8.44
CA ASN A 115 5.04 -33.13 7.49
C ASN A 115 5.19 -32.22 6.27
N ASP A 116 5.65 -30.99 6.44
CA ASP A 116 5.89 -30.09 5.31
C ASP A 116 7.09 -30.54 4.47
N ILE A 117 8.11 -31.12 5.11
CA ILE A 117 9.30 -31.66 4.44
C ILE A 117 8.95 -32.90 3.61
N ILE A 118 8.32 -33.93 4.18
CA ILE A 118 8.05 -35.18 3.44
C ILE A 118 7.15 -34.97 2.21
N ASN A 119 6.29 -33.96 2.24
CA ASN A 119 5.39 -33.64 1.13
C ASN A 119 6.07 -32.80 0.04
N GLN A 120 7.31 -32.34 0.25
CA GLN A 120 8.04 -31.60 -0.77
C GLN A 120 8.37 -32.48 -2.00
N PRO A 121 8.24 -31.95 -3.22
CA PRO A 121 8.75 -32.59 -4.42
C PRO A 121 10.26 -32.81 -4.37
N LEU A 122 10.74 -33.90 -4.95
CA LEU A 122 12.17 -34.13 -5.14
C LEU A 122 12.72 -33.28 -6.30
N PHE A 123 11.96 -33.20 -7.38
CA PHE A 123 12.36 -32.54 -8.63
C PHE A 123 11.75 -31.14 -8.75
N ASP A 124 12.43 -30.27 -9.50
CA ASP A 124 12.08 -28.84 -9.61
C ASP A 124 11.96 -28.13 -8.25
N ASN A 125 12.49 -28.68 -7.17
CA ASN A 125 12.40 -28.05 -5.85
C ASN A 125 13.41 -26.92 -5.72
N ARG A 126 12.98 -25.79 -5.16
CA ARG A 126 13.85 -24.62 -4.89
C ARG A 126 14.98 -24.88 -3.90
N TYR A 127 14.83 -25.90 -3.05
CA TYR A 127 15.79 -26.23 -1.98
C TYR A 127 16.65 -27.46 -2.34
N ILE A 128 16.25 -28.26 -3.33
CA ILE A 128 17.00 -29.43 -3.80
C ILE A 128 17.57 -29.07 -5.18
N VAL A 129 18.77 -28.49 -5.16
CA VAL A 129 19.44 -28.00 -6.37
C VAL A 129 20.89 -28.49 -6.42
N ASP A 130 21.35 -28.84 -7.61
CA ASP A 130 22.77 -29.05 -7.91
C ASP A 130 23.26 -27.88 -8.77
N ASN A 131 24.35 -27.22 -8.35
CA ASN A 131 24.91 -26.07 -9.07
C ASN A 131 23.85 -25.02 -9.48
N GLU A 132 22.96 -24.67 -8.54
CA GLU A 132 21.83 -23.74 -8.69
C GLU A 132 20.73 -24.17 -9.69
N LYS A 133 20.79 -25.41 -10.19
CA LYS A 133 19.77 -25.97 -11.08
C LYS A 133 18.96 -27.05 -10.35
N PRO A 134 17.63 -27.08 -10.52
CA PRO A 134 16.83 -28.16 -9.97
C PRO A 134 17.21 -29.50 -10.60
N LEU A 135 17.15 -30.55 -9.79
CA LEU A 135 17.31 -31.92 -10.27
C LEU A 135 16.07 -32.38 -11.04
N TYR A 136 16.31 -33.29 -12.00
CA TYR A 136 15.28 -33.96 -12.77
C TYR A 136 15.80 -35.31 -13.27
N PHE A 137 15.19 -36.42 -12.84
CA PHE A 137 15.51 -37.76 -13.28
C PHE A 137 14.25 -38.45 -13.82
N ASP A 138 14.21 -38.69 -15.13
CA ASP A 138 13.03 -39.25 -15.81
C ASP A 138 12.69 -40.66 -15.31
N SER A 139 13.70 -41.50 -15.07
CA SER A 139 13.52 -42.87 -14.56
C SER A 139 12.85 -42.90 -13.19
N PHE A 140 13.24 -42.01 -12.28
CA PHE A 140 12.64 -41.90 -10.94
C PHE A 140 11.19 -41.45 -11.01
N ILE A 141 10.86 -40.49 -11.90
CA ILE A 141 9.49 -39.99 -12.08
C ILE A 141 8.59 -41.08 -12.65
N LYS A 142 9.07 -41.86 -13.61
CA LYS A 142 8.35 -43.02 -14.17
C LYS A 142 8.09 -44.07 -13.11
N ALA A 143 9.09 -44.37 -12.29
CA ALA A 143 9.01 -45.27 -11.13
C ALA A 143 8.13 -44.77 -9.97
N GLY A 144 7.49 -43.60 -10.11
CA GLY A 144 6.63 -43.06 -9.05
C GLY A 144 7.37 -42.32 -7.94
N ILE A 145 8.71 -42.30 -7.92
CA ILE A 145 9.55 -41.66 -6.90
C ILE A 145 9.57 -40.14 -7.17
N LYS A 146 8.76 -39.38 -6.44
CA LYS A 146 8.40 -37.99 -6.81
C LYS A 146 8.51 -36.99 -5.67
N GLN A 147 8.32 -37.44 -4.43
CA GLN A 147 8.35 -36.64 -3.20
C GLN A 147 9.35 -37.21 -2.20
N ILE A 148 9.72 -36.41 -1.21
CA ILE A 148 10.61 -36.87 -0.12
C ILE A 148 10.04 -38.10 0.60
N ALA A 149 8.72 -38.19 0.75
CA ALA A 149 8.07 -39.35 1.34
C ALA A 149 8.39 -40.66 0.62
N ASP A 150 8.60 -40.63 -0.70
CA ASP A 150 8.80 -41.82 -1.53
C ASP A 150 10.19 -42.44 -1.35
N ILE A 151 11.15 -41.68 -0.81
CA ILE A 151 12.51 -42.13 -0.52
C ILE A 151 12.75 -42.37 0.98
N CYS A 152 11.69 -42.35 1.79
CA CYS A 152 11.75 -42.49 3.25
C CYS A 152 11.00 -43.75 3.69
N TYR A 153 11.48 -44.39 4.76
CA TYR A 153 10.70 -45.42 5.44
C TYR A 153 9.44 -44.82 6.10
N ILE A 154 8.33 -45.55 6.06
CA ILE A 154 7.06 -45.08 6.64
C ILE A 154 7.11 -45.07 8.18
N TYR A 155 7.72 -46.09 8.78
CA TYR A 155 7.69 -46.33 10.23
C TYR A 155 9.04 -46.11 10.92
N VAL A 156 10.11 -45.91 10.17
CA VAL A 156 11.47 -45.76 10.67
C VAL A 156 12.03 -44.42 10.18
N PRO A 157 12.71 -43.63 11.02
CA PRO A 157 13.20 -42.32 10.64
C PRO A 157 14.51 -42.45 9.85
N LYS A 158 14.43 -42.92 8.60
CA LYS A 158 15.56 -43.14 7.68
C LYS A 158 15.14 -43.05 6.22
N PHE A 159 16.09 -42.72 5.36
CA PHE A 159 15.99 -42.89 3.91
C PHE A 159 16.07 -44.37 3.51
N LEU A 160 15.47 -44.71 2.38
CA LEU A 160 15.60 -46.03 1.77
C LEU A 160 17.03 -46.27 1.27
N PRO A 161 17.55 -47.51 1.32
CA PRO A 161 18.85 -47.86 0.76
C PRO A 161 18.79 -47.94 -0.78
N ASN A 162 19.97 -47.86 -1.42
CA ASN A 162 20.13 -47.89 -2.88
C ASN A 162 19.42 -49.11 -3.50
N ASP A 163 19.61 -50.29 -2.93
CA ASP A 163 19.03 -51.55 -3.42
C ASP A 163 17.51 -51.45 -3.63
N VAL A 164 16.80 -50.83 -2.68
CA VAL A 164 15.33 -50.67 -2.76
C VAL A 164 14.94 -49.71 -3.89
N ILE A 165 15.69 -48.61 -4.06
CA ILE A 165 15.42 -47.64 -5.12
C ILE A 165 15.72 -48.23 -6.51
N ILE A 166 16.76 -49.05 -6.62
CA ILE A 166 17.11 -49.79 -7.83
C ILE A 166 15.98 -50.75 -8.19
N ASP A 167 15.54 -51.57 -7.24
CA ASP A 167 14.43 -52.52 -7.43
C ASP A 167 13.15 -51.82 -7.90
N GLU A 168 12.77 -50.70 -7.28
CA GLU A 168 11.59 -49.92 -7.67
C GLU A 168 11.69 -49.35 -9.09
N ILE A 169 12.87 -48.88 -9.50
CA ILE A 169 13.06 -48.35 -10.87
C ILE A 169 13.08 -49.48 -11.89
N HIS A 170 13.74 -50.61 -11.60
CA HIS A 170 13.82 -51.75 -12.50
C HIS A 170 12.49 -52.47 -12.71
N ASN A 171 11.55 -52.36 -11.76
CA ASN A 171 10.17 -52.83 -11.96
C ASN A 171 9.50 -52.14 -13.17
N ASP A 172 9.84 -50.88 -13.43
CA ASP A 172 9.28 -50.10 -14.55
C ASP A 172 10.23 -50.00 -15.76
N ASP A 173 11.55 -50.00 -15.54
CA ASP A 173 12.58 -49.90 -16.58
C ASP A 173 13.81 -50.79 -16.27
N PRO A 174 13.78 -52.08 -16.63
CA PRO A 174 14.84 -53.04 -16.29
C PRO A 174 16.13 -52.86 -17.10
N GLU A 175 16.14 -52.01 -18.14
CA GLU A 175 17.30 -51.82 -19.01
C GLU A 175 18.27 -50.74 -18.51
N ILE A 176 17.87 -49.97 -17.49
CA ILE A 176 18.70 -48.90 -16.91
C ILE A 176 19.84 -49.51 -16.09
N ASN A 177 21.05 -48.99 -16.31
CA ASN A 177 22.24 -49.39 -15.57
C ASN A 177 22.15 -49.01 -14.08
N GLU A 178 22.33 -49.98 -13.19
CA GLU A 178 22.30 -49.81 -11.73
C GLU A 178 23.25 -48.71 -11.25
N ASN A 179 24.46 -48.62 -11.80
CA ASN A 179 25.44 -47.59 -11.42
C ASN A 179 24.92 -46.18 -11.70
N VAL A 180 24.09 -46.00 -12.74
CA VAL A 180 23.49 -44.70 -13.08
C VAL A 180 22.40 -44.35 -12.08
N ILE A 181 21.61 -45.34 -11.65
CA ILE A 181 20.57 -45.15 -10.62
C ILE A 181 21.24 -44.78 -9.28
N GLU A 182 22.28 -45.51 -8.89
CA GLU A 182 23.04 -45.28 -7.67
C GLU A 182 23.65 -43.88 -7.64
N GLN A 183 24.36 -43.47 -8.70
CA GLN A 183 24.93 -42.12 -8.80
C GLN A 183 23.87 -41.02 -8.72
N ASN A 184 22.72 -41.20 -9.39
CA ASN A 184 21.63 -40.23 -9.35
C ASN A 184 21.00 -40.14 -7.96
N TYR A 185 20.85 -41.26 -7.26
CA TYR A 185 20.30 -41.29 -5.91
C TYR A 185 21.28 -40.71 -4.89
N GLU A 186 22.57 -41.00 -4.99
CA GLU A 186 23.61 -40.37 -4.16
C GLU A 186 23.64 -38.85 -4.37
N LEU A 187 23.55 -38.37 -5.61
CA LEU A 187 23.45 -36.95 -5.93
C LEU A 187 22.18 -36.33 -5.33
N LEU A 188 21.03 -37.02 -5.43
CA LEU A 188 19.77 -36.57 -4.83
C LEU A 188 19.92 -36.44 -3.31
N LEU A 189 20.44 -37.46 -2.64
CA LEU A 189 20.67 -37.42 -1.20
C LEU A 189 21.68 -36.33 -0.85
N ALA A 190 22.74 -36.12 -1.62
CA ALA A 190 23.73 -35.07 -1.37
C ALA A 190 23.11 -33.66 -1.40
N THR A 191 22.21 -33.40 -2.36
CA THR A 191 21.58 -32.08 -2.57
C THR A 191 20.46 -31.75 -1.58
N ILE A 192 19.88 -32.73 -0.88
CA ILE A 192 18.87 -32.45 0.17
C ILE A 192 19.51 -31.64 1.32
N PRO A 193 18.86 -30.53 1.76
CA PRO A 193 19.37 -29.71 2.86
C PRO A 193 19.64 -30.52 4.14
N GLN A 194 20.76 -30.23 4.82
CA GLN A 194 21.15 -30.97 6.03
C GLN A 194 20.07 -30.90 7.12
N LYS A 195 19.43 -29.73 7.29
CA LYS A 195 18.31 -29.57 8.24
C LYS A 195 17.18 -30.57 7.99
N TRP A 196 16.89 -30.86 6.72
CA TRP A 196 15.83 -31.81 6.37
C TRP A 196 16.26 -33.23 6.68
N LYS A 197 17.52 -33.59 6.37
CA LYS A 197 18.10 -34.89 6.74
C LYS A 197 18.03 -35.11 8.24
N ASP A 198 18.38 -34.11 9.04
CA ASP A 198 18.34 -34.20 10.50
C ASP A 198 16.89 -34.43 11.01
N VAL A 199 15.90 -33.73 10.43
CA VAL A 199 14.49 -33.90 10.79
C VAL A 199 13.97 -35.28 10.38
N ILE A 200 14.30 -35.76 9.18
CA ILE A 200 13.88 -37.07 8.67
C ILE A 200 14.50 -38.20 9.48
N ASN A 201 15.77 -38.06 9.88
CA ASN A 201 16.48 -39.08 10.64
C ASN A 201 16.10 -39.12 12.14
N THR A 202 15.29 -38.15 12.62
CA THR A 202 14.91 -38.06 14.05
C THR A 202 13.41 -38.20 14.30
N ARG A 203 12.56 -38.09 13.28
CA ARG A 203 11.09 -38.11 13.42
C ARG A 203 10.45 -39.07 12.42
N CYS A 204 9.30 -39.62 12.78
CA CYS A 204 8.46 -40.43 11.88
C CYS A 204 7.15 -39.70 11.56
N LYS A 205 6.43 -40.22 10.56
CA LYS A 205 5.13 -39.69 10.12
C LYS A 205 4.15 -39.59 11.30
N GLN A 206 3.73 -38.36 11.59
CA GLN A 206 2.60 -38.07 12.46
C GLN A 206 1.33 -37.92 11.60
N GLU A 207 0.14 -37.81 12.21
CA GLU A 207 -1.17 -37.78 11.54
C GLU A 207 -1.20 -36.94 10.24
N GLU A 208 -2.07 -37.34 9.31
CA GLU A 208 -2.25 -36.65 8.02
C GLU A 208 -2.59 -35.16 8.22
N SER A 209 -1.63 -34.29 7.92
CA SER A 209 -1.86 -32.85 7.90
C SER A 209 -2.37 -32.41 6.54
N VAL A 210 -3.43 -31.60 6.53
CA VAL A 210 -3.93 -30.96 5.32
C VAL A 210 -2.83 -30.08 4.71
N PRO A 211 -2.52 -30.21 3.41
CA PRO A 211 -1.52 -29.38 2.77
C PRO A 211 -1.92 -27.89 2.85
N LYS A 212 -1.04 -27.07 3.41
CA LYS A 212 -1.21 -25.62 3.49
C LYS A 212 -0.01 -24.91 2.89
N LEU A 213 -0.28 -23.81 2.19
CA LEU A 213 0.77 -22.89 1.77
C LEU A 213 1.07 -21.92 2.89
N SER A 214 2.34 -21.70 3.18
CA SER A 214 2.81 -20.80 4.23
C SER A 214 3.74 -19.75 3.63
N LEU A 215 3.48 -18.47 3.92
CA LEU A 215 4.30 -17.34 3.52
C LEU A 215 4.73 -16.54 4.74
N ARG A 216 5.98 -16.04 4.76
CA ARG A 216 6.48 -15.13 5.78
C ARG A 216 6.26 -13.70 5.31
N ILE A 217 5.30 -13.01 5.90
CA ILE A 217 4.98 -11.63 5.55
C ILE A 217 5.14 -10.76 6.80
N ASN A 218 6.05 -9.78 6.75
CA ASN A 218 6.40 -8.91 7.89
C ASN A 218 6.71 -9.72 9.18
N ASP A 219 7.61 -10.70 9.07
CA ASP A 219 8.04 -11.61 10.15
C ASP A 219 6.94 -12.49 10.76
N LYS A 220 5.75 -12.55 10.14
CA LYS A 220 4.65 -13.42 10.56
C LYS A 220 4.41 -14.52 9.53
N VAL A 221 4.26 -15.74 10.02
CA VAL A 221 3.82 -16.89 9.22
C VAL A 221 2.33 -16.72 8.92
N CYS A 222 2.01 -16.66 7.63
CA CYS A 222 0.66 -16.53 7.11
C CYS A 222 0.34 -17.77 6.27
N ASN A 223 -0.63 -18.55 6.72
CA ASN A 223 -1.07 -19.72 5.98
C ASN A 223 -2.03 -19.31 4.84
N SER A 224 -2.33 -20.25 3.95
CA SER A 224 -3.25 -20.08 2.82
C SER A 224 -4.56 -19.45 3.26
N ASP A 225 -5.10 -19.85 4.41
CA ASP A 225 -6.33 -19.32 5.02
C ASP A 225 -6.31 -17.78 5.25
N CYS A 226 -5.13 -17.21 5.50
CA CYS A 226 -4.94 -15.78 5.73
C CYS A 226 -4.94 -14.94 4.44
N LEU A 227 -4.83 -15.57 3.27
CA LEU A 227 -4.71 -14.92 1.96
C LEU A 227 -6.05 -14.39 1.41
N THR A 228 -6.79 -13.66 2.25
CA THR A 228 -8.00 -12.95 1.83
C THR A 228 -7.65 -11.83 0.85
N THR A 229 -8.58 -11.47 -0.04
CA THR A 229 -8.38 -10.39 -1.02
C THR A 229 -7.94 -9.07 -0.37
N LYS A 230 -8.50 -8.72 0.80
CA LYS A 230 -8.16 -7.48 1.52
C LYS A 230 -6.74 -7.53 2.08
N PHE A 231 -6.36 -8.66 2.68
CA PHE A 231 -5.04 -8.85 3.26
C PHE A 231 -3.94 -8.76 2.18
N VAL A 232 -4.08 -9.57 1.14
CA VAL A 232 -3.13 -9.64 0.01
C VAL A 232 -3.02 -8.31 -0.71
N TYR A 233 -4.15 -7.65 -1.00
CA TYR A 233 -4.13 -6.34 -1.65
C TYR A 233 -3.35 -5.31 -0.84
N ASN A 234 -3.46 -5.33 0.49
CA ASN A 234 -2.73 -4.39 1.34
C ASN A 234 -1.21 -4.64 1.33
N ILE A 235 -0.78 -5.90 1.21
CA ILE A 235 0.65 -6.26 1.10
C ILE A 235 1.21 -5.75 -0.23
N LEU A 236 0.61 -6.18 -1.34
CA LEU A 236 1.02 -5.77 -2.68
C LEU A 236 1.01 -4.24 -2.84
N ARG A 237 0.03 -3.57 -2.23
CA ARG A 237 -0.05 -2.11 -2.22
C ARG A 237 1.10 -1.47 -1.46
N LYS A 238 1.50 -2.02 -0.32
CA LYS A 238 2.64 -1.52 0.46
C LYS A 238 3.96 -1.68 -0.30
N GLU A 239 4.18 -2.83 -0.94
CA GLU A 239 5.39 -3.07 -1.76
C GLU A 239 5.47 -2.13 -2.97
N LYS A 240 4.33 -1.87 -3.62
CA LYS A 240 4.26 -0.95 -4.78
C LYS A 240 4.29 0.52 -4.37
N PHE A 241 3.96 0.84 -3.12
CA PHE A 241 3.85 2.22 -2.66
C PHE A 241 5.22 2.91 -2.70
N LYS A 242 5.22 4.17 -3.13
CA LYS A 242 6.39 5.04 -3.06
C LYS A 242 5.99 6.34 -2.42
N GLU A 243 6.84 6.82 -1.50
CA GLU A 243 6.65 8.07 -0.80
C GLU A 243 6.47 9.26 -1.75
N ALA A 244 5.78 10.29 -1.25
CA ALA A 244 5.50 11.48 -2.02
C ALA A 244 6.79 12.24 -2.35
N SER A 245 6.94 12.66 -3.61
CA SER A 245 8.11 13.44 -4.06
C SER A 245 8.23 14.82 -3.41
N SER A 246 7.20 15.26 -2.69
CA SER A 246 7.22 16.51 -1.92
C SER A 246 7.92 16.37 -0.58
N ILE A 247 8.10 15.17 -0.03
CA ILE A 247 8.75 14.97 1.27
C ILE A 247 10.18 15.53 1.26
N PRO A 248 11.07 15.17 0.31
CA PRO A 248 12.42 15.74 0.27
C PRO A 248 12.43 17.25 0.07
N PHE A 249 11.44 17.80 -0.65
CA PHE A 249 11.31 19.25 -0.84
C PHE A 249 11.03 19.96 0.48
N TRP A 250 10.10 19.44 1.29
CA TRP A 250 9.74 20.04 2.57
C TRP A 250 10.85 19.87 3.62
N GLU A 251 11.53 18.73 3.62
CA GLU A 251 12.69 18.49 4.49
C GLU A 251 13.82 19.48 4.21
N GLY A 252 14.12 19.74 2.93
CA GLY A 252 15.07 20.78 2.51
C GLY A 252 14.67 22.20 2.92
N GLN A 253 13.39 22.42 3.26
CA GLN A 253 12.84 23.68 3.77
C GLN A 253 12.68 23.69 5.30
N GLY A 254 13.29 22.72 6.00
CA GLY A 254 13.23 22.58 7.45
C GLY A 254 11.88 22.09 7.99
N THR A 255 11.04 21.50 7.14
CA THR A 255 9.69 21.03 7.50
C THR A 255 9.58 19.52 7.38
N ILE A 256 9.27 18.84 8.48
CA ILE A 256 9.03 17.39 8.50
C ILE A 256 7.53 17.11 8.37
N LEU A 257 7.12 16.46 7.28
CA LEU A 257 5.74 16.04 7.08
C LEU A 257 5.47 14.68 7.74
N ASP A 258 4.90 14.71 8.94
CA ASP A 258 4.49 13.50 9.66
C ASP A 258 3.17 12.89 9.14
N THR A 259 2.86 11.66 9.56
CA THR A 259 1.60 10.99 9.19
C THR A 259 0.36 11.77 9.61
N ASP A 260 0.46 12.61 10.64
CA ASP A 260 -0.66 13.41 11.09
C ASP A 260 -0.87 14.63 10.19
N ALA A 261 0.17 15.19 9.56
CA ALA A 261 0.04 16.23 8.53
C ALA A 261 -0.89 15.74 7.41
N TRP A 262 -0.60 14.58 6.84
CA TRP A 262 -1.43 14.00 5.79
C TRP A 262 -2.89 13.76 6.21
N LYS A 263 -3.13 13.26 7.44
CA LYS A 263 -4.48 13.01 7.95
C LYS A 263 -5.30 14.27 8.16
N ARG A 264 -4.72 15.33 8.74
CA ARG A 264 -5.44 16.57 9.12
C ARG A 264 -6.05 17.30 7.94
N HIS A 265 -5.47 17.14 6.75
CA HIS A 265 -5.97 17.76 5.54
C HIS A 265 -7.16 17.01 4.93
N MET A 266 -7.25 15.70 5.14
CA MET A 266 -8.39 14.84 4.75
C MET A 266 -9.48 14.82 5.83
N SER A 267 -9.96 16.00 6.21
CA SER A 267 -11.01 16.16 7.23
C SER A 267 -12.40 16.13 6.60
N ARG A 268 -13.33 15.35 7.19
CA ARG A 268 -14.76 15.33 6.79
C ARG A 268 -15.44 16.69 6.91
N TRP A 269 -14.85 17.57 7.73
CA TRP A 269 -15.36 18.91 8.01
C TRP A 269 -14.96 19.94 6.97
N LYS A 270 -14.24 19.57 5.91
CA LYS A 270 -13.82 20.48 4.84
C LYS A 270 -14.60 20.16 3.57
N ASP A 271 -14.96 21.19 2.81
CA ASP A 271 -15.51 20.98 1.47
C ASP A 271 -14.44 20.43 0.52
N SER A 272 -14.87 19.81 -0.58
CA SER A 272 -13.99 19.14 -1.54
C SER A 272 -12.94 20.06 -2.15
N GLN A 273 -13.24 21.34 -2.39
CA GLN A 273 -12.27 22.29 -2.96
C GLN A 273 -11.17 22.62 -1.96
N THR A 274 -11.54 22.75 -0.69
CA THR A 274 -10.60 22.99 0.41
C THR A 274 -9.68 21.80 0.64
N VAL A 275 -10.24 20.57 0.63
CA VAL A 275 -9.44 19.33 0.70
C VAL A 275 -8.48 19.22 -0.49
N GLU A 276 -8.95 19.53 -1.70
CA GLU A 276 -8.13 19.49 -2.92
C GLU A 276 -6.95 20.48 -2.85
N LEU A 277 -7.19 21.72 -2.38
CA LEU A 277 -6.15 22.72 -2.25
C LEU A 277 -5.09 22.31 -1.22
N ASP A 278 -5.53 21.88 -0.04
CA ASP A 278 -4.65 21.39 1.03
C ASP A 278 -3.77 20.22 0.54
N PHE A 279 -4.38 19.27 -0.17
CA PHE A 279 -3.66 18.16 -0.78
C PHE A 279 -2.60 18.63 -1.80
N LYS A 280 -2.94 19.62 -2.64
CA LYS A 280 -1.98 20.19 -3.60
C LYS A 280 -0.82 20.92 -2.92
N ILE A 281 -1.06 21.54 -1.77
CA ILE A 281 -0.03 22.22 -0.98
C ILE A 281 0.94 21.20 -0.41
N LEU A 282 0.46 20.16 0.28
CA LEU A 282 1.32 19.10 0.83
C LEU A 282 2.16 18.41 -0.25
N HIS A 283 1.57 18.17 -1.42
CA HIS A 283 2.28 17.59 -2.56
C HIS A 283 3.14 18.58 -3.33
N ASN A 284 3.16 19.86 -2.95
CA ASN A 284 3.86 20.93 -3.66
C ASN A 284 3.52 20.97 -5.17
N ILE A 285 2.25 20.76 -5.53
CA ILE A 285 1.76 20.75 -6.92
C ILE A 285 0.82 21.92 -7.25
N VAL A 286 0.73 22.92 -6.37
CA VAL A 286 0.15 24.22 -6.71
C VAL A 286 1.01 24.88 -7.79
N TYR A 287 0.37 25.35 -8.87
CA TYR A 287 1.03 26.07 -9.96
C TYR A 287 1.24 27.53 -9.59
N THR A 288 2.36 27.81 -8.93
CA THR A 288 2.84 29.17 -8.64
C THR A 288 3.46 29.81 -9.89
N LYS A 289 3.58 31.13 -9.93
CA LYS A 289 4.17 31.85 -11.08
C LYS A 289 5.63 31.48 -11.28
N GLU A 290 6.39 31.22 -10.22
CA GLU A 290 7.74 30.63 -10.32
C GLU A 290 7.74 29.33 -11.16
N LYS A 291 6.82 28.40 -10.87
CA LYS A 291 6.70 27.14 -11.65
C LYS A 291 6.21 27.40 -13.08
N LEU A 292 5.23 28.28 -13.26
CA LEU A 292 4.68 28.59 -14.59
C LEU A 292 5.72 29.28 -15.49
N PHE A 293 6.55 30.17 -14.93
CA PHE A 293 7.68 30.79 -15.62
C PHE A 293 8.73 29.75 -15.99
N ARG A 294 9.11 28.85 -15.07
CA ARG A 294 10.01 27.73 -15.35
C ARG A 294 9.50 26.81 -16.47
N PHE A 295 8.18 26.70 -16.64
CA PHE A 295 7.54 25.95 -17.72
C PHE A 295 7.34 26.76 -19.00
N ASN A 296 7.84 28.00 -19.07
CA ASN A 296 7.64 28.93 -20.19
C ASN A 296 6.16 29.20 -20.53
N ILE A 297 5.27 29.16 -19.52
CA ILE A 297 3.84 29.43 -19.67
C ILE A 297 3.53 30.92 -19.43
N THR A 298 4.34 31.60 -18.61
CA THR A 298 4.18 33.02 -18.31
C THR A 298 5.48 33.78 -18.53
N GLU A 299 5.41 35.08 -18.81
CA GLU A 299 6.57 35.93 -19.13
C GLU A 299 7.48 36.26 -17.93
N ASN A 300 6.95 36.16 -16.72
CA ASN A 300 7.68 36.40 -15.47
C ASN A 300 7.19 35.47 -14.36
N ASP A 301 7.91 35.43 -13.25
CA ASP A 301 7.63 34.66 -12.04
C ASP A 301 7.03 35.51 -10.89
N LEU A 302 6.79 36.81 -11.15
CA LEU A 302 6.27 37.75 -10.18
C LEU A 302 4.86 37.36 -9.70
N CYS A 303 4.61 37.61 -8.42
CA CYS A 303 3.33 37.39 -7.78
C CYS A 303 2.22 38.21 -8.45
N PRO A 304 1.09 37.57 -8.80
CA PRO A 304 0.00 38.27 -9.47
C PRO A 304 -0.74 39.23 -8.53
N VAL A 305 -0.49 39.14 -7.23
CA VAL A 305 -1.14 39.98 -6.20
C VAL A 305 -0.27 41.19 -5.86
N CYS A 306 0.98 41.00 -5.41
CA CYS A 306 1.85 42.12 -5.04
C CYS A 306 2.66 42.69 -6.21
N ILE A 307 2.92 41.89 -7.25
CA ILE A 307 3.69 42.28 -8.45
C ILE A 307 5.16 42.67 -8.13
N GLN A 308 5.63 42.41 -6.91
CA GLN A 308 6.95 42.84 -6.42
C GLN A 308 7.94 41.69 -6.28
N GLU A 309 7.49 40.54 -5.76
CA GLU A 309 8.34 39.40 -5.42
C GLU A 309 7.98 38.16 -6.26
N VAL A 310 8.91 37.22 -6.35
CA VAL A 310 8.70 35.91 -6.96
C VAL A 310 7.62 35.14 -6.19
N GLU A 311 6.60 34.62 -6.87
CA GLU A 311 5.59 33.77 -6.23
C GLU A 311 6.06 32.33 -6.21
N ASP A 312 6.67 31.93 -5.10
CA ASP A 312 6.74 30.54 -4.66
C ASP A 312 5.54 30.20 -3.74
N LEU A 313 5.52 28.99 -3.18
CA LEU A 313 4.42 28.54 -2.33
C LEU A 313 4.40 29.26 -0.96
N ARG A 314 5.57 29.61 -0.42
CA ARG A 314 5.68 30.35 0.85
C ARG A 314 5.24 31.80 0.66
N HIS A 315 5.69 32.47 -0.40
CA HIS A 315 5.23 33.81 -0.75
C HIS A 315 3.71 33.86 -0.89
N LEU A 316 3.12 32.91 -1.62
CA LEU A 316 1.68 32.85 -1.82
C LEU A 316 0.88 32.78 -0.51
N PHE A 317 1.33 32.01 0.49
CA PHE A 317 0.55 31.73 1.71
C PHE A 317 1.12 32.30 3.01
N ILE A 318 2.27 32.97 2.99
CA ILE A 318 2.97 33.42 4.20
C ILE A 318 3.51 34.84 4.07
N SER A 319 4.37 35.11 3.08
CA SER A 319 5.18 36.34 3.06
C SER A 319 4.69 37.44 2.11
N CYS A 320 3.67 37.20 1.28
CA CYS A 320 3.13 38.25 0.42
C CYS A 320 2.63 39.47 1.22
N SER A 321 3.16 40.66 0.89
CA SER A 321 2.80 41.92 1.56
C SER A 321 1.31 42.24 1.49
N CYS A 322 0.62 41.82 0.43
CA CYS A 322 -0.81 42.04 0.24
C CYS A 322 -1.71 41.19 1.14
N ILE A 323 -1.20 40.14 1.77
CA ILE A 323 -1.98 39.29 2.69
C ILE A 323 -1.65 39.52 4.16
N THR A 324 -0.67 40.37 4.49
CA THR A 324 -0.19 40.58 5.87
C THR A 324 -1.31 40.96 6.83
N ILE A 325 -2.15 41.94 6.49
CA ILE A 325 -3.28 42.37 7.35
C ILE A 325 -4.27 41.23 7.59
N PHE A 326 -4.49 40.37 6.58
CA PHE A 326 -5.37 39.21 6.72
C PHE A 326 -4.71 38.08 7.50
N LYS A 327 -3.40 37.89 7.34
CA LYS A 327 -2.59 36.92 8.09
C LYS A 327 -2.61 37.24 9.59
N GLU A 328 -2.40 38.50 9.98
CA GLU A 328 -2.49 38.91 11.39
C GLU A 328 -3.91 38.72 11.95
N TYR A 329 -4.95 39.04 11.17
CA TYR A 329 -6.33 38.73 11.57
C TYR A 329 -6.59 37.25 11.83
N ILE A 330 -5.96 36.35 11.07
CA ILE A 330 -6.03 34.90 11.31
C ILE A 330 -5.19 34.50 12.52
N ARG A 331 -4.04 35.15 12.74
CA ARG A 331 -3.22 34.95 13.94
C ARG A 331 -4.04 35.22 15.20
N ASP A 332 -4.71 36.38 15.26
CA ASP A 332 -5.55 36.77 16.38
C ASP A 332 -6.64 35.71 16.68
N ILE A 333 -7.30 35.19 15.63
CA ILE A 333 -8.31 34.12 15.76
C ILE A 333 -7.70 32.84 16.33
N VAL A 334 -6.51 32.44 15.85
CA VAL A 334 -5.87 31.20 16.28
C VAL A 334 -5.35 31.33 17.71
N GLU A 335 -4.79 32.48 18.08
CA GLU A 335 -4.26 32.77 19.42
C GLU A 335 -5.34 32.75 20.50
N ASN A 336 -6.60 33.09 20.19
CA ASN A 336 -7.74 32.94 21.11
C ASN A 336 -7.93 31.51 21.64
N PHE A 337 -7.37 30.50 20.98
CA PHE A 337 -7.43 29.10 21.42
C PHE A 337 -6.23 28.67 22.26
N TYR A 338 -5.29 29.56 22.56
CA TYR A 338 -4.10 29.30 23.37
C TYR A 338 -4.18 30.12 24.65
N THR A 339 -4.12 29.45 25.81
CA THR A 339 -4.45 30.08 27.09
C THR A 339 -3.34 30.95 27.66
N ASN A 340 -2.06 30.75 27.30
CA ASN A 340 -0.92 31.48 27.89
C ASN A 340 0.37 31.48 27.05
N THR A 341 0.32 31.12 25.75
CA THR A 341 1.52 31.07 24.90
C THR A 341 1.29 31.83 23.61
N ASN A 342 2.02 32.93 23.40
CA ASN A 342 2.16 33.51 22.06
C ASN A 342 2.73 32.43 21.13
N ILE A 343 2.07 32.23 19.99
CA ILE A 343 2.53 31.26 19.00
C ILE A 343 3.78 31.86 18.35
N SER A 344 4.87 31.10 18.33
CA SER A 344 6.10 31.58 17.67
C SER A 344 5.83 31.85 16.18
N ILE A 345 6.54 32.81 15.59
CA ILE A 345 6.38 33.11 14.15
C ILE A 345 6.60 31.84 13.30
N PRO A 346 7.67 31.04 13.52
CA PRO A 346 7.87 29.80 12.76
C PRO A 346 6.72 28.79 12.90
N ASP A 347 6.18 28.62 14.12
CA ASP A 347 5.05 27.71 14.35
C ASP A 347 3.80 28.20 13.62
N PHE A 348 3.54 29.50 13.65
CA PHE A 348 2.39 30.07 12.96
C PHE A 348 2.52 29.91 11.44
N GLU A 349 3.69 30.18 10.86
CA GLU A 349 3.95 29.93 9.44
C GLU A 349 3.74 28.46 9.05
N TYR A 350 4.17 27.53 9.90
CA TYR A 350 3.90 26.11 9.73
C TYR A 350 2.38 25.83 9.77
N PHE A 351 1.63 26.43 10.71
CA PHE A 351 0.17 26.25 10.80
C PHE A 351 -0.56 26.76 9.55
N LEU A 352 -0.13 27.89 8.98
CA LEU A 352 -0.73 28.45 7.76
C LEU A 352 -0.70 27.44 6.60
N LEU A 353 0.35 26.62 6.49
CA LEU A 353 0.47 25.59 5.45
C LEU A 353 -0.13 24.24 5.86
N PHE A 354 0.20 23.74 7.05
CA PHE A 354 0.04 22.33 7.44
C PHE A 354 -0.93 22.07 8.60
N GLY A 355 -1.44 23.14 9.21
CA GLY A 355 -2.35 23.07 10.33
C GLY A 355 -1.71 22.65 11.66
N VAL A 356 -2.52 22.71 12.72
CA VAL A 356 -2.15 22.40 14.11
C VAL A 356 -2.36 20.92 14.40
N LYS A 357 -1.39 20.28 15.07
CA LYS A 357 -1.51 18.87 15.49
C LYS A 357 -2.47 18.74 16.68
N SER A 358 -3.18 17.59 16.76
CA SER A 358 -4.15 17.33 17.83
C SER A 358 -3.55 17.38 19.23
N LYS A 359 -2.29 16.95 19.37
CA LYS A 359 -1.54 16.99 20.64
C LYS A 359 -1.26 18.42 21.14
N HIS A 360 -1.26 19.42 20.26
CA HIS A 360 -0.96 20.80 20.64
C HIS A 360 -2.19 21.59 21.08
N ASN A 361 -3.41 21.22 20.63
CA ASN A 361 -4.61 21.96 20.99
C ASN A 361 -5.88 21.09 20.91
N LYS A 362 -6.70 21.11 21.98
CA LYS A 362 -7.99 20.40 22.01
C LYS A 362 -8.96 20.89 20.94
N HIS A 363 -8.85 22.15 20.50
CA HIS A 363 -9.64 22.78 19.44
C HIS A 363 -9.02 22.63 18.03
N HIS A 364 -8.01 21.78 17.84
CA HIS A 364 -7.30 21.62 16.57
C HIS A 364 -8.22 21.39 15.35
N ILE A 365 -9.36 20.72 15.51
CA ILE A 365 -10.30 20.47 14.39
C ILE A 365 -10.81 21.81 13.83
N PHE A 366 -11.28 22.70 14.70
CA PHE A 366 -11.79 24.01 14.31
C PHE A 366 -10.67 24.92 13.83
N ILE A 367 -9.53 24.95 14.51
CA ILE A 367 -8.35 25.73 14.08
C ILE A 367 -7.93 25.31 12.66
N ASN A 368 -7.89 24.01 12.38
CA ASN A 368 -7.56 23.50 11.05
C ASN A 368 -8.61 23.80 9.99
N LEU A 369 -9.87 24.02 10.37
CA LEU A 369 -10.91 24.51 9.48
C LEU A 369 -10.67 25.98 9.13
N VAL A 370 -10.41 26.82 10.13
CA VAL A 370 -10.05 28.25 9.96
C VAL A 370 -8.83 28.39 9.03
N LEU A 371 -7.76 27.65 9.30
CA LEU A 371 -6.54 27.69 8.49
C LEU A 371 -6.77 27.19 7.05
N ALA A 372 -7.69 26.24 6.85
CA ALA A 372 -8.03 25.79 5.50
C ALA A 372 -8.83 26.83 4.71
N PHE A 373 -9.76 27.54 5.37
CA PHE A 373 -10.44 28.68 4.75
C PHE A 373 -9.51 29.85 4.48
N TYR A 374 -8.51 30.11 5.35
CA TYR A 374 -7.45 31.06 5.07
C TYR A 374 -6.77 30.75 3.73
N ARG A 375 -6.27 29.51 3.56
CA ARG A 375 -5.62 29.07 2.31
C ARG A 375 -6.56 29.21 1.12
N GLN A 376 -7.83 28.83 1.26
CA GLN A 376 -8.82 28.94 0.19
C GLN A 376 -9.05 30.40 -0.25
N VAL A 377 -9.19 31.32 0.71
CA VAL A 377 -9.42 32.75 0.44
C VAL A 377 -8.21 33.40 -0.22
N VAL A 378 -7.01 33.12 0.29
CA VAL A 378 -5.74 33.57 -0.31
C VAL A 378 -5.60 33.05 -1.74
N TYR A 379 -5.92 31.77 -1.97
CA TYR A 379 -5.87 31.19 -3.30
C TYR A 379 -6.91 31.79 -4.25
N ILE A 380 -8.11 32.12 -3.77
CA ILE A 380 -9.15 32.81 -4.57
C ILE A 380 -8.69 34.22 -4.95
N GLN A 381 -8.10 34.98 -4.02
CA GLN A 381 -7.51 36.29 -4.32
C GLN A 381 -6.49 36.19 -5.45
N ARG A 382 -5.57 35.23 -5.33
CA ARG A 382 -4.57 34.95 -6.34
C ARG A 382 -5.19 34.62 -7.70
N MET A 383 -6.20 33.76 -7.73
CA MET A 383 -6.89 33.39 -8.97
C MET A 383 -7.66 34.56 -9.60
N SER A 384 -8.20 35.46 -8.78
CA SER A 384 -8.94 36.62 -9.24
C SER A 384 -7.99 37.68 -9.80
N SER A 385 -6.81 37.84 -9.18
CA SER A 385 -5.74 38.70 -9.66
C SER A 385 -5.21 38.24 -11.02
N LEU A 386 -5.05 36.92 -11.22
CA LEU A 386 -4.64 36.35 -12.50
C LEU A 386 -5.65 36.56 -13.64
N LYS A 387 -6.97 36.55 -13.33
CA LYS A 387 -8.02 36.68 -14.36
C LYS A 387 -8.38 38.12 -14.68
N LYS A 388 -8.54 38.96 -13.64
CA LYS A 388 -9.16 40.30 -13.76
C LYS A 388 -8.39 41.38 -13.00
N ARG A 389 -7.22 41.08 -12.41
CA ARG A 389 -6.44 41.99 -11.54
C ARG A 389 -7.28 42.64 -10.42
N THR A 390 -8.27 41.92 -9.89
CA THR A 390 -9.15 42.43 -8.84
C THR A 390 -8.62 42.10 -7.45
N ILE A 391 -8.59 43.10 -6.57
CA ILE A 391 -8.32 42.92 -5.14
C ILE A 391 -9.64 42.72 -4.40
N ILE A 392 -9.74 41.62 -3.65
CA ILE A 392 -10.92 41.22 -2.88
C ILE A 392 -10.69 41.56 -1.40
N ASN A 393 -11.74 41.99 -0.71
CA ASN A 393 -11.73 42.08 0.74
C ASN A 393 -11.66 40.66 1.37
N LEU A 394 -10.45 40.25 1.74
CA LEU A 394 -10.17 38.90 2.27
C LEU A 394 -10.94 38.59 3.54
N LYS A 395 -11.04 39.56 4.48
CA LYS A 395 -11.76 39.40 5.75
C LYS A 395 -13.25 39.11 5.51
N SER A 396 -13.88 39.90 4.65
CA SER A 396 -15.30 39.73 4.31
C SER A 396 -15.57 38.38 3.64
N LEU A 397 -14.73 38.00 2.66
CA LEU A 397 -14.87 36.72 1.96
C LEU A 397 -14.68 35.53 2.91
N PHE A 398 -13.66 35.60 3.78
CA PHE A 398 -13.40 34.59 4.79
C PHE A 398 -14.59 34.39 5.72
N LYS A 399 -15.10 35.48 6.32
CA LYS A 399 -16.28 35.42 7.21
C LYS A 399 -17.47 34.79 6.51
N LYS A 400 -17.78 35.23 5.29
CA LYS A 400 -18.91 34.69 4.52
C LYS A 400 -18.77 33.19 4.28
N LYS A 401 -17.58 32.73 3.87
CA LYS A 401 -17.31 31.30 3.62
C LYS A 401 -17.38 30.48 4.90
N LEU A 402 -16.71 30.92 5.96
CA LEU A 402 -16.69 30.24 7.23
C LEU A 402 -18.11 30.12 7.82
N LEU A 403 -18.87 31.22 7.85
CA LEU A 403 -20.25 31.23 8.37
C LEU A 403 -21.16 30.30 7.58
N ASN A 404 -21.12 30.35 6.24
CA ASN A 404 -21.94 29.47 5.42
C ASN A 404 -21.59 28.00 5.64
N HIS A 405 -20.30 27.69 5.80
CA HIS A 405 -19.84 26.32 6.04
C HIS A 405 -20.19 25.82 7.44
N LEU A 406 -20.09 26.69 8.46
CA LEU A 406 -20.50 26.35 9.82
C LEU A 406 -22.02 26.10 9.89
N LYS A 407 -22.84 26.90 9.20
CA LYS A 407 -24.28 26.64 9.06
C LYS A 407 -24.54 25.26 8.47
N TYR A 408 -23.81 24.88 7.41
CA TYR A 408 -23.91 23.55 6.81
C TYR A 408 -23.53 22.44 7.79
N ILE A 409 -22.41 22.56 8.50
CA ILE A 409 -21.96 21.57 9.49
C ILE A 409 -23.00 21.41 10.60
N LEU A 410 -23.53 22.51 11.14
CA LEU A 410 -24.53 22.49 12.22
C LEU A 410 -25.83 21.77 11.84
N LEU A 411 -26.23 21.86 10.57
CA LEU A 411 -27.42 21.20 10.06
C LEU A 411 -27.23 19.68 9.86
N HIS A 412 -25.99 19.21 9.71
CA HIS A 412 -25.70 17.85 9.25
C HIS A 412 -24.86 17.01 10.22
N ASP A 413 -24.24 17.60 11.26
CA ASP A 413 -23.35 16.90 12.19
C ASP A 413 -23.42 17.51 13.61
N THR A 414 -23.20 16.67 14.63
CA THR A 414 -23.08 17.07 16.04
C THR A 414 -21.65 17.50 16.36
N LEU A 415 -21.22 18.66 15.85
CA LEU A 415 -19.96 19.27 16.28
C LEU A 415 -20.23 20.09 17.55
N THR A 416 -19.62 19.71 18.68
CA THR A 416 -19.58 20.54 19.89
C THR A 416 -18.63 21.71 19.64
N VAL A 417 -19.13 22.77 19.02
CA VAL A 417 -18.33 23.98 18.75
C VAL A 417 -18.46 24.92 19.94
N SER A 418 -17.35 25.15 20.64
CA SER A 418 -17.24 26.22 21.63
C SER A 418 -17.25 27.59 20.96
N ALA A 419 -17.82 28.60 21.62
CA ALA A 419 -17.90 29.97 21.14
C ALA A 419 -16.55 30.54 20.69
N VAL A 420 -16.55 31.28 19.56
CA VAL A 420 -15.35 31.94 19.03
C VAL A 420 -15.65 33.42 18.88
N ILE A 421 -14.94 34.25 19.65
CA ILE A 421 -14.95 35.70 19.48
C ILE A 421 -13.95 36.01 18.37
N LEU A 422 -14.43 36.60 17.26
CA LEU A 422 -13.60 37.13 16.20
C LEU A 422 -12.97 38.46 16.66
N PRO A 423 -11.82 38.88 16.10
CA PRO A 423 -11.11 40.10 16.52
C PRO A 423 -11.93 41.40 16.43
N ASP A 424 -13.02 41.41 15.65
CA ASP A 424 -13.97 42.50 15.55
C ASP A 424 -15.14 42.39 16.55
N ASN A 425 -14.96 41.68 17.67
CA ASN A 425 -15.97 41.37 18.68
C ASN A 425 -17.22 40.63 18.18
N SER A 426 -17.27 40.23 16.90
CA SER A 426 -18.33 39.36 16.41
C SER A 426 -18.14 37.94 16.98
N CYS A 427 -19.16 37.43 17.65
CA CYS A 427 -19.10 36.11 18.25
C CYS A 427 -19.79 35.07 17.37
N ILE A 428 -19.09 33.99 17.05
CA ILE A 428 -19.69 32.76 16.54
C ILE A 428 -20.04 31.92 17.77
N MET A 429 -21.23 32.15 18.32
CA MET A 429 -21.82 31.30 19.37
C MET A 429 -22.47 30.08 18.72
N ILE A 430 -22.12 28.89 19.19
CA ILE A 430 -22.84 27.66 18.89
C ILE A 430 -23.14 27.02 20.24
N GLU A 431 -24.39 27.14 20.68
CA GLU A 431 -24.88 26.40 21.84
C GLU A 431 -25.39 25.03 21.38
N ASN A 432 -25.10 24.00 22.18
CA ASN A 432 -25.76 22.71 22.07
C ASN A 432 -27.26 22.92 22.32
N ASN A 433 -28.05 23.06 21.26
CA ASN A 433 -29.51 22.85 21.13
C ASN A 433 -30.10 23.80 20.07
N ASN A 434 -29.89 23.52 18.78
CA ASN A 434 -30.66 24.02 17.62
C ASN A 434 -31.05 25.52 17.54
N ASN A 435 -30.48 26.41 18.36
CA ASN A 435 -30.77 27.84 18.34
C ASN A 435 -29.50 28.61 17.98
N ILE A 436 -29.53 29.22 16.79
CA ILE A 436 -28.54 30.20 16.36
C ILE A 436 -28.86 31.50 17.09
N VAL A 437 -28.13 31.84 18.16
CA VAL A 437 -28.20 33.17 18.75
C VAL A 437 -27.22 34.07 18.00
N HIS A 438 -27.75 34.78 17.01
CA HIS A 438 -27.08 35.91 16.39
C HIS A 438 -27.06 37.08 17.38
N ASN A 439 -25.88 37.57 17.75
CA ASN A 439 -25.72 38.95 18.18
C ASN A 439 -24.62 39.59 17.33
N PHE A 440 -25.05 40.43 16.38
CA PHE A 440 -24.23 41.53 15.88
C PHE A 440 -24.74 42.81 16.56
N PRO A 441 -23.87 43.51 17.28
CA PRO A 441 -23.80 44.96 17.14
C PRO A 441 -22.40 45.38 16.64
N PRO A 442 -22.25 46.63 16.17
CA PRO A 442 -21.47 47.03 14.98
C PRO A 442 -19.95 46.90 15.07
#